data_AF-A0A7X0RMG2-F1
#
_entry.id   AF-A0A7X0RMG2-F1
#
_cell.length_a   1.000
_cell.length_b   1.000
_cell.length_c   1.000
_cell.angle_alpha   90.00
_cell.angle_beta   90.00
_cell.angle_gamma   90.00
#
_symmetry.space_group_name_H-M   'P 1'
#
loop_
_entity.id
_entity.type
_entity.pdbx_description
1 polymer ?
#
loop_
_entity_poly.entity_id
_entity_poly.type
_entity_poly.pdbx_seq_one_letter_code
_entity_poly.pdbx_strand_id
1 'polypeptide(L)'
;MTNNRNMALSLSSLNAANDFPDPASMQRICEAVRFPEDVANALREEAERIAQDPELAETAGRYLRELFAGGGRPADDVNQELLDLGADGEMLAAAVYAGAIPQLWDRYRQRNIPAEVLVDTVQDIVIWMETHRKRHGRWGLSELGWLYLHMSGELFRLGRLQFHFIPNPFEVKVFRHRETGEVAVLSDAGIRYRADGQVDGTNGVSDPEGGWTSAYDFDGRHYQGNPISRLSATSRSPVQLAAGEWELVLQKGDIVLNVHIPEGGRMSPETCRDSYARASRFAAEYYPEQPFGAFVCESWLLAPQFQALLPADANIVRFQRDYHLIPVLANEGQTLERVFGFGTKLDGLPGLLPQSSLQRAVYDHLTRGGQIHNSGGILLKGEAIVD
;
A
#
# COMPACT_ATOMS: atom_id res chain seq x y z
N MET A 1 10.32 21.06 17.76
CA MET A 1 10.21 22.28 16.93
C MET A 1 11.54 22.68 16.27
N THR A 2 12.67 22.70 16.98
CA THR A 2 14.00 23.00 16.40
C THR A 2 14.45 22.01 15.31
N ASN A 3 14.15 20.72 15.46
CA ASN A 3 14.53 19.70 14.45
C ASN A 3 13.77 19.86 13.12
N ASN A 4 12.46 20.10 13.16
CA ASN A 4 11.65 20.35 11.94
C ASN A 4 12.03 21.65 11.24
N ARG A 5 12.40 22.70 12.00
CA ARG A 5 12.82 23.98 11.42
C ARG A 5 14.16 23.85 10.68
N ASN A 6 15.13 23.15 11.25
CA ASN A 6 16.41 22.87 10.59
C ASN A 6 16.23 21.98 9.34
N MET A 7 15.33 21.00 9.41
CA MET A 7 15.04 20.12 8.27
C MET A 7 14.38 20.88 7.11
N ALA A 8 13.37 21.71 7.41
CA ALA A 8 12.74 22.56 6.41
C ALA A 8 13.74 23.55 5.78
N LEU A 9 14.66 24.10 6.56
CA LEU A 9 15.74 24.96 6.05
C LEU A 9 16.68 24.20 5.12
N SER A 10 17.08 22.98 5.48
CA SER A 10 17.91 22.11 4.63
C SER A 10 17.23 21.83 3.28
N LEU A 11 15.98 21.40 3.31
CA LEU A 11 15.21 21.12 2.10
C LEU A 11 14.92 22.39 1.28
N SER A 12 14.74 23.54 1.93
CA SER A 12 14.53 24.81 1.22
C SER A 12 15.76 25.32 0.47
N SER A 13 16.94 24.74 0.74
CA SER A 13 18.16 25.01 -0.03
C SER A 13 18.28 24.14 -1.29
N LEU A 14 17.42 23.12 -1.42
CA LEU A 14 17.31 22.32 -2.63
C LEU A 14 16.46 23.07 -3.65
N ASN A 15 17.00 23.30 -4.84
CA ASN A 15 16.26 23.88 -5.96
C ASN A 15 15.72 22.76 -6.86
N ALA A 16 14.47 22.84 -7.28
CA ALA A 16 13.98 22.06 -8.40
C ALA A 16 14.61 22.59 -9.69
N ALA A 17 15.64 21.90 -10.18
CA ALA A 17 16.17 22.12 -11.52
C ALA A 17 15.39 21.27 -12.54
N ASN A 18 15.32 21.74 -13.78
CA ASN A 18 14.82 20.94 -14.91
C ASN A 18 15.90 20.00 -15.47
N ASP A 19 17.13 20.15 -15.04
CA ASP A 19 18.28 19.31 -15.38
C ASP A 19 18.58 18.33 -14.26
N PHE A 20 19.28 17.24 -14.59
CA PHE A 20 19.64 16.22 -13.62
C PHE A 20 20.63 16.78 -12.57
N PRO A 21 20.46 16.46 -11.26
CA PRO A 21 21.34 16.97 -10.22
C PRO A 21 22.79 16.48 -10.37
N ASP A 22 23.73 17.40 -10.18
CA ASP A 22 25.15 17.05 -10.05
C ASP A 22 25.43 16.22 -8.78
N PRO A 23 26.60 15.58 -8.65
CA PRO A 23 26.94 14.76 -7.49
C PRO A 23 26.84 15.45 -6.14
N ALA A 24 27.23 16.73 -6.05
CA ALA A 24 27.15 17.49 -4.81
C ALA A 24 25.69 17.84 -4.46
N SER A 25 24.86 18.09 -5.48
CA SER A 25 23.42 18.25 -5.35
C SER A 25 22.76 16.96 -4.87
N MET A 26 23.12 15.80 -5.44
CA MET A 26 22.63 14.49 -5.00
C MET A 26 22.99 14.19 -3.54
N GLN A 27 24.23 14.49 -3.12
CA GLN A 27 24.66 14.36 -1.73
C GLN A 27 23.78 15.20 -0.79
N ARG A 28 23.54 16.49 -1.12
CA ARG A 28 22.69 17.36 -0.31
C ARG A 28 21.25 16.87 -0.23
N ILE A 29 20.71 16.31 -1.31
CA ILE A 29 19.39 15.68 -1.32
C ILE A 29 19.36 14.53 -0.31
N CYS A 30 20.30 13.59 -0.42
CA CYS A 30 20.38 12.41 0.45
C CYS A 30 20.52 12.80 1.93
N GLU A 31 21.36 13.78 2.25
CA GLU A 31 21.53 14.31 3.61
C GLU A 31 20.24 14.94 4.15
N ALA A 32 19.55 15.74 3.33
CA ALA A 32 18.33 16.44 3.74
C ALA A 32 17.19 15.46 4.06
N VAL A 33 17.10 14.34 3.34
CA VAL A 33 16.11 13.28 3.59
C VAL A 33 16.66 12.11 4.40
N ARG A 34 17.89 12.22 4.91
CA ARG A 34 18.51 11.26 5.83
C ARG A 34 18.61 9.84 5.27
N PHE A 35 18.94 9.71 3.98
CA PHE A 35 19.25 8.40 3.42
C PHE A 35 20.49 7.79 4.10
N PRO A 36 20.53 6.46 4.32
CA PRO A 36 21.72 5.78 4.83
C PRO A 36 22.95 6.03 3.96
N GLU A 37 24.13 6.01 4.58
CA GLU A 37 25.39 6.33 3.91
C GLU A 37 25.70 5.42 2.71
N ASP A 38 25.37 4.13 2.78
CA ASP A 38 25.60 3.19 1.68
C ASP A 38 24.70 3.47 0.47
N VAL A 39 23.43 3.83 0.71
CA VAL A 39 22.50 4.28 -0.33
C VAL A 39 22.92 5.63 -0.91
N ALA A 40 23.27 6.59 -0.05
CA ALA A 40 23.72 7.92 -0.48
C ALA A 40 24.99 7.83 -1.34
N ASN A 41 25.94 6.97 -0.97
CA ASN A 41 27.14 6.73 -1.75
C ASN A 41 26.83 6.13 -3.13
N ALA A 42 25.93 5.13 -3.20
CA ALA A 42 25.52 4.56 -4.48
C ALA A 42 24.88 5.61 -5.40
N LEU A 43 23.98 6.44 -4.86
CA LEU A 43 23.34 7.52 -5.61
C LEU A 43 24.34 8.60 -6.06
N ARG A 44 25.32 8.94 -5.22
CA ARG A 44 26.38 9.89 -5.56
C ARG A 44 27.29 9.35 -6.67
N GLU A 45 27.70 8.09 -6.58
CA GLU A 45 28.53 7.44 -7.61
C GLU A 45 27.80 7.39 -8.96
N GLU A 46 26.50 7.10 -8.94
CA GLU A 46 25.69 7.14 -10.16
C GLU A 46 25.54 8.56 -10.71
N ALA A 47 25.34 9.56 -9.83
CA ALA A 47 25.35 10.96 -10.26
C ALA A 47 26.71 11.39 -10.85
N GLU A 48 27.83 10.85 -10.35
CA GLU A 48 29.17 11.09 -10.91
C GLU A 48 29.31 10.49 -12.30
N ARG A 49 28.82 9.26 -12.49
CA ARG A 49 28.77 8.59 -13.79
C ARG A 49 27.94 9.39 -14.78
N ILE A 50 26.75 9.83 -14.38
CA ILE A 50 25.85 10.67 -15.19
C ILE A 50 26.54 11.99 -15.57
N ALA A 51 27.20 12.67 -14.63
CA ALA A 51 27.86 13.95 -14.88
C ALA A 51 29.07 13.87 -15.84
N GLN A 52 29.69 12.70 -15.97
CA GLN A 52 30.84 12.47 -16.86
C GLN A 52 30.44 12.12 -18.30
N ASP A 53 29.17 11.79 -18.54
CA ASP A 53 28.64 11.37 -19.84
C ASP A 53 27.48 12.29 -20.27
N PRO A 54 27.70 13.20 -21.25
CA PRO A 54 26.66 14.13 -21.70
C PRO A 54 25.40 13.46 -22.24
N GLU A 55 25.51 12.32 -22.93
CA GLU A 55 24.34 11.61 -23.49
C GLU A 55 23.50 10.97 -22.37
N LEU A 56 24.19 10.41 -21.36
CA LEU A 56 23.54 9.88 -20.18
C LEU A 56 22.89 10.98 -19.32
N ALA A 57 23.55 12.14 -19.17
CA ALA A 57 23.00 13.31 -18.48
C ALA A 57 21.72 13.82 -19.15
N GLU A 58 21.71 13.91 -20.49
CA GLU A 58 20.51 14.27 -21.25
C GLU A 58 19.40 13.24 -21.04
N THR A 59 19.76 11.94 -21.07
CA THR A 59 18.82 10.83 -20.84
C THR A 59 18.21 10.88 -19.44
N ALA A 60 19.03 11.06 -18.39
CA ALA A 60 18.58 11.18 -17.00
C ALA A 60 17.66 12.39 -16.81
N GLY A 61 18.04 13.54 -17.37
CA GLY A 61 17.23 14.76 -17.34
C GLY A 61 15.90 14.59 -18.08
N ARG A 62 15.88 13.86 -19.19
CA ARG A 62 14.65 13.54 -19.92
C ARG A 62 13.70 12.70 -19.07
N TYR A 63 14.16 11.60 -18.47
CA TYR A 63 13.32 10.76 -17.61
C TYR A 63 12.79 11.52 -16.40
N LEU A 64 13.63 12.33 -15.74
CA LEU A 64 13.20 13.18 -14.63
C LEU A 64 12.07 14.14 -15.05
N ARG A 65 12.20 14.79 -16.22
CA ARG A 65 11.17 15.70 -16.73
C ARG A 65 9.89 14.97 -17.13
N GLU A 66 10.02 13.86 -17.86
CA GLU A 66 8.88 13.06 -18.31
C GLU A 66 8.07 12.53 -17.13
N LEU A 67 8.73 12.11 -16.04
CA LEU A 67 8.06 11.55 -14.87
C LEU A 67 7.56 12.63 -13.89
N PHE A 68 8.35 13.68 -13.62
CA PHE A 68 8.14 14.54 -12.44
C PHE A 68 8.13 16.05 -12.70
N ALA A 69 8.31 16.50 -13.95
CA ALA A 69 8.29 17.92 -14.30
C ALA A 69 7.32 18.25 -15.46
N GLY A 70 6.18 17.57 -15.50
CA GLY A 70 5.09 17.88 -16.44
C GLY A 70 5.19 17.18 -17.80
N GLY A 71 5.79 15.98 -17.84
CA GLY A 71 5.68 15.11 -19.01
C GLY A 71 4.23 14.74 -19.33
N GLY A 72 3.95 14.56 -20.63
CA GLY A 72 2.61 14.19 -21.12
C GLY A 72 2.41 12.69 -21.34
N ARG A 73 3.41 11.87 -21.04
CA ARG A 73 3.39 10.42 -21.26
C ARG A 73 2.91 9.68 -20.01
N PRO A 74 2.23 8.53 -20.14
CA PRO A 74 1.91 7.69 -18.99
C PRO A 74 3.19 7.27 -18.26
N ALA A 75 3.21 7.40 -16.94
CA ALA A 75 4.39 7.09 -16.13
C ALA A 75 4.80 5.62 -16.24
N ASP A 76 3.86 4.70 -16.40
CA ASP A 76 4.13 3.26 -16.56
C ASP A 76 4.94 2.98 -17.82
N ASP A 77 4.61 3.63 -18.94
CA ASP A 77 5.35 3.47 -20.20
C ASP A 77 6.80 3.97 -20.04
N VAL A 78 6.96 5.15 -19.43
CA VAL A 78 8.27 5.77 -19.21
C VAL A 78 9.11 4.94 -18.22
N ASN A 79 8.49 4.43 -17.16
CA ASN A 79 9.13 3.55 -16.19
C ASN A 79 9.55 2.22 -16.84
N GLN A 80 8.71 1.63 -17.70
CA GLN A 80 9.05 0.40 -18.40
C GLN A 80 10.24 0.62 -19.34
N GLU A 81 10.25 1.71 -20.11
CA GLU A 81 11.39 2.07 -20.96
C GLU A 81 12.69 2.22 -20.17
N LEU A 82 12.62 2.82 -18.98
CA LEU A 82 13.76 2.98 -18.10
C LEU A 82 14.29 1.63 -17.60
N LEU A 83 13.40 0.69 -17.27
CA LEU A 83 13.77 -0.67 -16.85
C LEU A 83 14.27 -1.54 -18.01
N ASP A 84 13.80 -1.30 -19.23
CA ASP A 84 14.23 -2.03 -20.44
C ASP A 84 15.70 -1.76 -20.81
N LEU A 85 16.31 -0.70 -20.24
CA LEU A 85 17.75 -0.46 -20.31
C LEU A 85 18.57 -1.45 -19.45
N GLY A 86 17.92 -2.36 -18.73
CA GLY A 86 18.55 -3.41 -17.94
C GLY A 86 19.24 -2.88 -16.68
N ALA A 87 20.39 -3.46 -16.35
CA ALA A 87 21.10 -3.18 -15.10
C ALA A 87 21.46 -1.69 -14.92
N ASP A 88 21.89 -1.04 -16.00
CA ASP A 88 22.22 0.38 -16.00
C ASP A 88 20.96 1.24 -15.86
N GLY A 89 19.84 0.78 -16.45
CA GLY A 89 18.52 1.40 -16.33
C GLY A 89 18.00 1.43 -14.89
N GLU A 90 18.14 0.33 -14.17
CA GLU A 90 17.67 0.20 -12.79
C GLU A 90 18.44 1.12 -11.83
N MET A 91 19.76 1.29 -12.04
CA MET A 91 20.55 2.24 -11.23
C MET A 91 20.28 3.69 -11.65
N LEU A 92 20.14 3.95 -12.96
CA LEU A 92 19.69 5.24 -13.47
C LEU A 92 18.32 5.63 -12.88
N ALA A 93 17.40 4.68 -12.75
CA ALA A 93 16.10 4.90 -12.13
C ALA A 93 16.21 5.32 -10.66
N ALA A 94 17.10 4.68 -9.88
CA ALA A 94 17.38 5.09 -8.51
C ALA A 94 17.80 6.57 -8.44
N ALA A 95 18.72 6.98 -9.33
CA ALA A 95 19.23 8.33 -9.39
C ALA A 95 18.19 9.35 -9.88
N VAL A 96 17.36 9.00 -10.88
CA VAL A 96 16.25 9.83 -11.37
C VAL A 96 15.20 10.05 -10.28
N TYR A 97 14.79 9.00 -9.57
CA TYR A 97 13.79 9.09 -8.50
C TYR A 97 14.32 9.87 -7.30
N ALA A 98 15.55 9.61 -6.84
CA ALA A 98 16.16 10.41 -5.77
C ALA A 98 16.38 11.86 -6.21
N GLY A 99 16.82 12.09 -7.45
CA GLY A 99 17.00 13.41 -8.03
C GLY A 99 15.71 14.21 -8.19
N ALA A 100 14.55 13.54 -8.17
CA ALA A 100 13.22 14.16 -8.25
C ALA A 100 12.66 14.65 -6.89
N ILE A 101 13.38 14.43 -5.78
CA ILE A 101 12.96 14.85 -4.44
C ILE A 101 12.73 16.38 -4.33
N PRO A 102 13.54 17.26 -4.92
CA PRO A 102 13.27 18.70 -4.92
C PRO A 102 11.92 19.07 -5.57
N GLN A 103 11.53 18.41 -6.67
CA GLN A 103 10.25 18.64 -7.37
C GLN A 103 9.06 18.15 -6.51
N LEU A 104 9.24 17.06 -5.76
CA LEU A 104 8.24 16.61 -4.78
C LEU A 104 8.13 17.61 -3.62
N TRP A 105 9.26 18.11 -3.13
CA TRP A 105 9.30 19.09 -2.04
C TRP A 105 8.58 20.39 -2.41
N ASP A 106 8.79 20.90 -3.64
CA ASP A 106 8.08 22.10 -4.11
C ASP A 106 6.57 21.91 -4.13
N ARG A 107 6.09 20.74 -4.55
CA ARG A 107 4.66 20.38 -4.49
C ARG A 107 4.14 20.32 -3.06
N TYR A 108 4.91 19.75 -2.13
CA TYR A 108 4.54 19.69 -0.72
C TYR A 108 4.47 21.09 -0.10
N ARG A 109 5.43 21.97 -0.42
CA ARG A 109 5.45 23.36 0.03
C ARG A 109 4.23 24.15 -0.45
N GLN A 110 3.81 23.95 -1.70
CA GLN A 110 2.61 24.61 -2.25
C GLN A 110 1.34 24.24 -1.47
N ARG A 111 1.29 23.04 -0.88
CA ARG A 111 0.20 22.59 0.01
C ARG A 111 0.48 22.82 1.50
N ASN A 112 1.61 23.41 1.87
CA ASN A 112 2.07 23.54 3.25
C ASN A 112 2.24 22.20 3.99
N ILE A 113 2.50 21.11 3.27
CA ILE A 113 2.75 19.79 3.86
C ILE A 113 4.08 19.83 4.63
N PRO A 114 4.14 19.32 5.87
CA PRO A 114 5.33 19.32 6.69
C PRO A 114 6.49 18.54 6.06
N ALA A 115 7.72 19.06 6.21
CA ALA A 115 8.94 18.41 5.75
C ALA A 115 9.10 16.97 6.26
N GLU A 116 8.60 16.66 7.47
CA GLU A 116 8.69 15.31 8.04
C GLU A 116 7.92 14.28 7.20
N VAL A 117 6.79 14.68 6.61
CA VAL A 117 6.02 13.79 5.72
C VAL A 117 6.82 13.48 4.47
N LEU A 118 7.53 14.46 3.90
CA LEU A 118 8.43 14.22 2.76
C LEU A 118 9.51 13.21 3.15
N VAL A 119 10.25 13.51 4.22
CA VAL A 119 11.39 12.70 4.66
C VAL A 119 10.97 11.27 4.94
N ASP A 120 9.84 11.06 5.62
CA ASP A 120 9.30 9.73 5.90
C ASP A 120 8.84 9.01 4.62
N THR A 121 8.17 9.72 3.71
CA THR A 121 7.60 9.14 2.47
C THR A 121 8.69 8.67 1.52
N VAL A 122 9.76 9.44 1.34
CA VAL A 122 10.83 9.08 0.39
C VAL A 122 11.75 7.96 0.89
N GLN A 123 11.61 7.52 2.15
CA GLN A 123 12.38 6.36 2.67
C GLN A 123 12.05 5.07 1.92
N ASP A 124 10.94 4.98 1.20
CA ASP A 124 10.66 3.79 0.38
C ASP A 124 11.71 3.60 -0.72
N ILE A 125 12.36 4.66 -1.21
CA ILE A 125 13.49 4.53 -2.13
C ILE A 125 14.60 3.67 -1.50
N VAL A 126 14.93 3.90 -0.23
CA VAL A 126 15.92 3.11 0.52
C VAL A 126 15.50 1.65 0.61
N ILE A 127 14.25 1.39 1.01
CA ILE A 127 13.70 0.03 1.17
C ILE A 127 13.80 -0.74 -0.15
N TRP A 128 13.42 -0.13 -1.25
CA TRP A 128 13.38 -0.79 -2.55
C TRP A 128 14.77 -0.90 -3.20
N MET A 129 15.68 0.05 -2.96
CA MET A 129 17.09 -0.09 -3.33
C MET A 129 17.77 -1.25 -2.57
N GLU A 130 17.52 -1.38 -1.27
CA GLU A 130 18.03 -2.51 -0.50
C GLU A 130 17.43 -3.84 -0.95
N THR A 131 16.13 -3.85 -1.25
CA THR A 131 15.44 -5.03 -1.78
C THR A 131 16.02 -5.45 -3.12
N HIS A 132 16.24 -4.50 -4.02
CA HIS A 132 16.90 -4.73 -5.29
C HIS A 132 18.32 -5.30 -5.09
N ARG A 133 19.12 -4.70 -4.19
CA ARG A 133 20.46 -5.20 -3.84
C ARG A 133 20.44 -6.63 -3.31
N LYS A 134 19.48 -6.98 -2.44
CA LYS A 134 19.32 -8.34 -1.92
C LYS A 134 18.97 -9.34 -3.03
N ARG A 135 18.20 -8.92 -4.04
CA ARG A 135 17.76 -9.78 -5.16
C ARG A 135 18.83 -9.96 -6.24
N HIS A 136 19.55 -8.91 -6.59
CA HIS A 136 20.43 -8.87 -7.76
C HIS A 136 21.92 -8.75 -7.42
N GLY A 137 22.28 -8.54 -6.16
CA GLY A 137 23.66 -8.38 -5.71
C GLY A 137 24.30 -7.03 -6.04
N ARG A 138 23.54 -6.08 -6.58
CA ARG A 138 23.98 -4.72 -6.94
C ARG A 138 22.89 -3.69 -6.62
N TRP A 139 23.26 -2.41 -6.51
CA TRP A 139 22.28 -1.33 -6.35
C TRP A 139 21.46 -1.11 -7.63
N GLY A 140 20.23 -0.65 -7.44
CA GLY A 140 19.25 -0.39 -8.49
C GLY A 140 17.87 -0.20 -7.89
N LEU A 141 16.88 0.10 -8.72
CA LEU A 141 15.49 0.34 -8.32
C LEU A 141 14.53 -0.26 -9.37
N SER A 142 13.65 -1.18 -8.96
CA SER A 142 12.77 -1.89 -9.90
C SER A 142 11.28 -1.58 -9.71
N GLU A 143 10.85 -1.23 -8.50
CA GLU A 143 9.45 -0.99 -8.15
C GLU A 143 8.98 0.43 -8.52
N LEU A 144 9.23 0.82 -9.77
CA LEU A 144 9.05 2.20 -10.23
C LEU A 144 7.59 2.65 -10.22
N GLY A 145 6.63 1.81 -10.61
CA GLY A 145 5.21 2.14 -10.51
C GLY A 145 4.75 2.42 -9.07
N TRP A 146 5.28 1.67 -8.10
CA TRP A 146 5.01 1.89 -6.68
C TRP A 146 5.63 3.20 -6.17
N LEU A 147 6.91 3.41 -6.49
CA LEU A 147 7.63 4.61 -6.08
C LEU A 147 7.15 5.85 -6.81
N TYR A 148 6.53 5.71 -7.98
CA TYR A 148 5.92 6.81 -8.70
C TYR A 148 4.82 7.44 -7.86
N LEU A 149 3.98 6.65 -7.18
CA LEU A 149 2.94 7.18 -6.27
C LEU A 149 3.53 8.05 -5.14
N HIS A 150 4.71 7.68 -4.63
CA HIS A 150 5.41 8.45 -3.59
C HIS A 150 5.92 9.76 -4.20
N MET A 151 6.61 9.64 -5.33
CA MET A 151 7.26 10.75 -6.00
C MET A 151 6.30 11.67 -6.73
N SER A 152 5.08 11.23 -7.07
CA SER A 152 3.98 12.05 -7.62
C SER A 152 3.15 12.73 -6.53
N GLY A 153 3.41 12.42 -5.26
CA GLY A 153 2.70 13.02 -4.13
C GLY A 153 1.26 12.52 -4.03
N GLU A 154 1.01 11.28 -4.44
CA GLU A 154 -0.27 10.59 -4.31
C GLU A 154 -0.30 9.69 -3.07
N LEU A 155 0.87 9.23 -2.62
CA LEU A 155 1.04 8.40 -1.42
C LEU A 155 1.88 9.11 -0.36
N PHE A 156 1.44 8.99 0.90
CA PHE A 156 2.09 9.61 2.06
C PHE A 156 2.36 8.59 3.16
N ARG A 157 3.58 8.57 3.69
CA ARG A 157 3.87 7.84 4.92
C ARG A 157 3.54 8.72 6.13
N LEU A 158 2.61 8.26 6.96
CA LEU A 158 2.13 9.00 8.13
C LEU A 158 2.25 8.10 9.36
N GLY A 159 3.44 8.08 9.96
CA GLY A 159 3.78 7.17 11.05
C GLY A 159 4.24 5.80 10.54
N ARG A 160 3.59 4.72 11.00
CA ARG A 160 3.94 3.34 10.63
C ARG A 160 3.37 2.93 9.27
N LEU A 161 2.26 3.53 8.85
CA LEU A 161 1.52 3.16 7.65
C LEU A 161 1.66 4.21 6.54
N GLN A 162 1.32 3.80 5.34
CA GLN A 162 1.26 4.64 4.14
C GLN A 162 -0.18 4.74 3.63
N PHE A 163 -0.54 5.88 3.06
CA PHE A 163 -1.90 6.21 2.69
C PHE A 163 -1.96 6.81 1.28
N HIS A 164 -2.88 6.32 0.46
CA HIS A 164 -3.12 6.78 -0.91
C HIS A 164 -4.63 6.98 -1.12
N PHE A 165 -5.05 8.15 -1.59
CA PHE A 165 -6.45 8.42 -1.92
C PHE A 165 -6.84 7.64 -3.18
N ILE A 166 -7.82 6.74 -3.07
CA ILE A 166 -8.35 6.00 -4.21
C ILE A 166 -9.88 5.93 -4.15
N PRO A 167 -10.57 5.70 -5.28
CA PRO A 167 -11.92 5.20 -5.26
C PRO A 167 -11.95 3.81 -4.60
N ASN A 168 -12.93 3.55 -3.73
CA ASN A 168 -13.09 2.27 -3.05
C ASN A 168 -13.15 1.13 -4.09
N PRO A 169 -12.21 0.17 -4.05
CA PRO A 169 -12.11 -0.86 -5.07
C PRO A 169 -13.07 -2.04 -4.83
N PHE A 170 -13.61 -2.17 -3.62
CA PHE A 170 -14.35 -3.37 -3.22
C PHE A 170 -15.82 -3.34 -3.67
N GLU A 171 -16.29 -4.46 -4.20
CA GLU A 171 -17.67 -4.72 -4.62
C GLU A 171 -18.58 -4.98 -3.40
N VAL A 172 -18.65 -4.02 -2.50
CA VAL A 172 -19.43 -4.11 -1.26
C VAL A 172 -20.14 -2.79 -0.96
N LYS A 173 -21.16 -2.90 -0.12
CA LYS A 173 -21.90 -1.77 0.46
C LYS A 173 -21.83 -1.88 1.98
N VAL A 174 -21.36 -0.82 2.62
CA VAL A 174 -21.16 -0.77 4.06
C VAL A 174 -22.19 0.17 4.68
N PHE A 175 -22.85 -0.33 5.70
CA PHE A 175 -23.91 0.35 6.41
C PHE A 175 -23.51 0.60 7.85
N ARG A 176 -23.95 1.73 8.39
CA ARG A 176 -23.84 2.05 9.81
C ARG A 176 -25.24 2.19 10.40
N HIS A 177 -25.50 1.49 11.49
CA HIS A 177 -26.72 1.66 12.27
C HIS A 177 -26.70 3.04 12.93
N ARG A 178 -27.76 3.81 12.76
CA ARG A 178 -27.87 5.21 13.18
C ARG A 178 -27.75 5.38 14.69
N GLU A 179 -28.38 4.50 15.46
CA GLU A 179 -28.36 4.56 16.93
C GLU A 179 -27.17 3.84 17.58
N THR A 180 -26.92 2.57 17.23
CA THR A 180 -25.89 1.75 17.88
C THR A 180 -24.49 1.98 17.33
N GLY A 181 -24.36 2.52 16.11
CA GLY A 181 -23.10 2.62 15.40
C GLY A 181 -22.58 1.28 14.86
N GLU A 182 -23.35 0.19 14.99
CA GLU A 182 -23.02 -1.12 14.43
C GLU A 182 -22.77 -1.02 12.92
N VAL A 183 -21.81 -1.81 12.43
CA VAL A 183 -21.44 -1.82 11.02
C VAL A 183 -21.86 -3.15 10.41
N ALA A 184 -22.58 -3.07 9.30
CA ALA A 184 -22.97 -4.21 8.47
C ALA A 184 -22.36 -4.06 7.08
N VAL A 185 -21.83 -5.16 6.54
CA VAL A 185 -21.27 -5.19 5.19
C VAL A 185 -22.10 -6.14 4.35
N LEU A 186 -22.62 -5.65 3.22
CA LEU A 186 -23.30 -6.45 2.22
C LEU A 186 -22.43 -6.53 0.97
N SER A 187 -22.41 -7.70 0.34
CA SER A 187 -21.88 -7.88 -1.01
C SER A 187 -22.71 -7.07 -2.02
N ASP A 188 -22.08 -6.52 -3.06
CA ASP A 188 -22.83 -5.97 -4.20
C ASP A 188 -23.48 -7.11 -5.02
N ALA A 189 -24.34 -6.78 -5.99
CA ALA A 189 -24.95 -7.79 -6.84
C ALA A 189 -23.95 -8.36 -7.86
N GLY A 190 -24.13 -9.63 -8.26
CA GLY A 190 -23.44 -10.20 -9.42
C GLY A 190 -22.10 -10.88 -9.13
N ILE A 191 -21.64 -10.92 -7.89
CA ILE A 191 -20.40 -11.59 -7.53
C ILE A 191 -20.68 -13.07 -7.31
N ARG A 192 -19.87 -13.95 -7.91
CA ARG A 192 -19.97 -15.38 -7.71
C ARG A 192 -19.15 -15.81 -6.49
N TYR A 193 -19.81 -16.47 -5.55
CA TYR A 193 -19.22 -17.06 -4.36
C TYR A 193 -19.34 -18.59 -4.40
N ARG A 194 -18.40 -19.27 -3.76
CA ARG A 194 -18.52 -20.71 -3.47
C ARG A 194 -19.47 -20.98 -2.30
N ALA A 195 -19.76 -22.25 -2.04
CA ALA A 195 -20.56 -22.65 -0.88
C ALA A 195 -19.94 -22.22 0.47
N ASP A 196 -18.62 -22.06 0.55
CA ASP A 196 -17.88 -21.59 1.74
C ASP A 196 -17.90 -20.05 1.92
N GLY A 197 -18.53 -19.30 1.00
CA GLY A 197 -18.64 -17.85 1.06
C GLY A 197 -17.41 -17.08 0.56
N GLN A 198 -16.38 -17.74 0.02
CA GLN A 198 -15.26 -17.09 -0.67
C GLN A 198 -15.61 -16.76 -2.12
N VAL A 199 -14.95 -15.75 -2.70
CA VAL A 199 -15.11 -15.43 -4.14
C VAL A 199 -14.66 -16.64 -4.97
N ASP A 200 -15.48 -17.03 -5.94
CA ASP A 200 -15.23 -18.20 -6.78
C ASP A 200 -13.92 -18.02 -7.58
N GLY A 201 -13.00 -19.00 -7.49
CA GLY A 201 -11.65 -18.91 -8.05
C GLY A 201 -10.55 -18.52 -7.05
N THR A 202 -10.87 -18.12 -5.81
CA THR A 202 -9.85 -17.85 -4.77
C THR A 202 -9.00 -19.10 -4.54
N ASN A 203 -7.67 -18.96 -4.52
CA ASN A 203 -6.67 -20.06 -4.54
C ASN A 203 -6.78 -21.00 -5.74
N GLY A 204 -7.32 -20.52 -6.86
CA GLY A 204 -7.57 -21.36 -8.04
C GLY A 204 -8.66 -22.42 -7.82
N VAL A 205 -9.46 -22.31 -6.74
CA VAL A 205 -10.53 -23.25 -6.43
C VAL A 205 -11.87 -22.67 -6.87
N SER A 206 -12.56 -23.43 -7.72
CA SER A 206 -13.91 -23.10 -8.18
C SER A 206 -14.96 -24.09 -7.66
N ASP A 207 -16.19 -23.60 -7.50
CA ASP A 207 -17.36 -24.39 -7.08
C ASP A 207 -18.49 -24.30 -8.11
N PRO A 208 -18.44 -25.09 -9.21
CA PRO A 208 -19.44 -25.01 -10.27
C PRO A 208 -20.84 -25.46 -9.82
N GLU A 209 -20.92 -26.43 -8.91
CA GLU A 209 -22.19 -27.04 -8.48
C GLU A 209 -22.82 -26.32 -7.27
N GLY A 210 -22.00 -25.93 -6.28
CA GLY A 210 -22.43 -25.25 -5.05
C GLY A 210 -22.37 -23.72 -5.11
N GLY A 211 -21.67 -23.17 -6.10
CA GLY A 211 -21.48 -21.73 -6.25
C GLY A 211 -22.76 -20.98 -6.58
N TRP A 212 -22.86 -19.76 -6.07
CA TRP A 212 -24.04 -18.92 -6.13
C TRP A 212 -23.64 -17.47 -6.40
N THR A 213 -24.58 -16.67 -6.89
CA THR A 213 -24.35 -15.26 -7.21
C THR A 213 -25.07 -14.37 -6.21
N SER A 214 -24.37 -13.38 -5.67
CA SER A 214 -24.96 -12.40 -4.76
C SER A 214 -26.01 -11.54 -5.44
N ALA A 215 -26.96 -11.11 -4.63
CA ALA A 215 -28.00 -10.16 -5.03
C ALA A 215 -27.99 -8.98 -4.06
N TYR A 216 -28.34 -7.82 -4.61
CA TYR A 216 -28.57 -6.60 -3.86
C TYR A 216 -29.76 -5.87 -4.46
N ASP A 217 -30.64 -5.37 -3.59
CA ASP A 217 -31.79 -4.54 -3.97
C ASP A 217 -32.08 -3.46 -2.91
N PHE A 218 -32.69 -2.36 -3.34
CA PHE A 218 -33.17 -1.30 -2.45
C PHE A 218 -34.53 -0.79 -2.91
N ASP A 219 -35.57 -1.08 -2.12
CA ASP A 219 -36.97 -0.74 -2.44
C ASP A 219 -37.37 0.69 -1.98
N GLY A 220 -36.40 1.48 -1.48
CA GLY A 220 -36.64 2.79 -0.86
C GLY A 220 -36.89 2.74 0.66
N ARG A 221 -37.08 1.56 1.24
CA ARG A 221 -37.33 1.33 2.68
C ARG A 221 -36.38 0.31 3.31
N HIS A 222 -35.94 -0.68 2.55
CA HIS A 222 -35.07 -1.76 3.01
C HIS A 222 -33.97 -2.02 2.00
N TYR A 223 -32.75 -2.09 2.49
CA TYR A 223 -31.63 -2.65 1.75
C TYR A 223 -31.66 -4.16 1.92
N GLN A 224 -31.74 -4.91 0.83
CA GLN A 224 -31.70 -6.37 0.85
C GLN A 224 -30.43 -6.87 0.16
N GLY A 225 -29.63 -7.69 0.85
CA GLY A 225 -28.41 -8.22 0.25
C GLY A 225 -27.71 -9.29 1.08
N ASN A 226 -26.67 -9.88 0.51
CA ASN A 226 -25.91 -10.96 1.12
C ASN A 226 -24.88 -10.42 2.13
N PRO A 227 -24.98 -10.74 3.43
CA PRO A 227 -24.07 -10.19 4.42
C PRO A 227 -22.71 -10.88 4.36
N ILE A 228 -21.67 -10.08 4.61
CA ILE A 228 -20.29 -10.52 4.77
C ILE A 228 -19.95 -10.47 6.26
N SER A 229 -19.48 -11.60 6.80
CA SER A 229 -19.02 -11.68 8.19
C SER A 229 -17.68 -10.95 8.37
N ARG A 230 -17.36 -10.56 9.62
CA ARG A 230 -16.05 -9.95 9.94
C ARG A 230 -14.84 -10.82 9.60
N LEU A 231 -15.00 -12.12 9.36
CA LEU A 231 -13.94 -13.06 8.98
C LEU A 231 -13.95 -13.39 7.48
N SER A 232 -14.45 -12.49 6.62
CA SER A 232 -14.36 -12.60 5.16
C SER A 232 -15.17 -13.78 4.57
N ALA A 233 -16.24 -14.22 5.23
CA ALA A 233 -17.16 -15.22 4.67
C ALA A 233 -18.52 -14.58 4.34
N THR A 234 -18.95 -14.71 3.08
CA THR A 234 -20.26 -14.22 2.61
C THR A 234 -21.36 -15.27 2.82
N SER A 235 -22.48 -14.87 3.41
CA SER A 235 -23.66 -15.72 3.55
C SER A 235 -24.54 -15.70 2.31
N ARG A 236 -24.97 -16.89 1.86
CA ARG A 236 -25.96 -17.05 0.78
C ARG A 236 -27.35 -16.54 1.15
N SER A 237 -27.70 -16.53 2.43
CA SER A 237 -28.99 -16.04 2.91
C SER A 237 -28.95 -14.52 3.03
N PRO A 238 -29.75 -13.78 2.23
CA PRO A 238 -29.78 -12.33 2.31
C PRO A 238 -30.43 -11.85 3.60
N VAL A 239 -30.01 -10.67 4.06
CA VAL A 239 -30.61 -9.93 5.17
C VAL A 239 -31.32 -8.69 4.66
N GLN A 240 -32.19 -8.11 5.48
CA GLN A 240 -32.81 -6.81 5.23
C GLN A 240 -32.38 -5.81 6.30
N LEU A 241 -31.91 -4.64 5.88
CA LEU A 241 -31.57 -3.52 6.74
C LEU A 241 -32.58 -2.39 6.49
N ALA A 242 -33.34 -1.98 7.50
CA ALA A 242 -34.32 -0.90 7.37
C ALA A 242 -33.61 0.45 7.19
N ALA A 243 -33.94 1.21 6.14
CA ALA A 243 -33.30 2.49 5.81
C ALA A 243 -33.56 3.61 6.85
N GLY A 244 -34.60 3.43 7.67
CA GLY A 244 -34.85 4.28 8.84
C GLY A 244 -33.85 4.06 9.98
N GLU A 245 -33.22 2.89 10.05
CA GLU A 245 -32.30 2.47 11.12
C GLU A 245 -30.84 2.42 10.63
N TRP A 246 -30.63 2.15 9.34
CA TRP A 246 -29.33 1.97 8.72
C TRP A 246 -29.06 3.03 7.66
N GLU A 247 -27.80 3.46 7.58
CA GLU A 247 -27.31 4.40 6.59
C GLU A 247 -26.24 3.74 5.73
N LEU A 248 -26.35 3.83 4.40
CA LEU A 248 -25.25 3.48 3.49
C LEU A 248 -24.15 4.54 3.64
N VAL A 249 -22.98 4.13 4.13
CA VAL A 249 -21.86 5.04 4.46
C VAL A 249 -20.63 4.82 3.58
N LEU A 250 -20.57 3.72 2.85
CA LEU A 250 -19.52 3.45 1.87
C LEU A 250 -20.01 2.47 0.80
N GLN A 251 -19.67 2.73 -0.45
CA GLN A 251 -19.84 1.80 -1.57
C GLN A 251 -18.67 1.90 -2.55
N LYS A 252 -18.62 1.01 -3.54
CA LYS A 252 -17.62 1.07 -4.62
C LYS A 252 -17.59 2.46 -5.27
N GLY A 253 -16.38 2.98 -5.49
CA GLY A 253 -16.14 4.28 -6.12
C GLY A 253 -16.10 5.48 -5.15
N ASP A 254 -16.61 5.35 -3.92
CA ASP A 254 -16.46 6.39 -2.90
C ASP A 254 -14.98 6.59 -2.53
N ILE A 255 -14.54 7.81 -2.27
CA ILE A 255 -13.14 8.09 -1.92
C ILE A 255 -12.78 7.48 -0.56
N VAL A 256 -11.66 6.76 -0.53
CA VAL A 256 -11.09 6.09 0.64
C VAL A 256 -9.59 6.34 0.72
N LEU A 257 -9.01 6.08 1.89
CA LEU A 257 -7.56 6.00 2.04
C LEU A 257 -7.12 4.54 1.99
N ASN A 258 -6.43 4.16 0.93
CA ASN A 258 -5.78 2.85 0.82
C ASN A 258 -4.56 2.79 1.74
N VAL A 259 -4.52 1.76 2.58
CA VAL A 259 -3.51 1.55 3.61
C VAL A 259 -2.48 0.56 3.10
N HIS A 260 -1.23 1.00 3.13
CA HIS A 260 -0.07 0.19 2.80
C HIS A 260 0.87 0.07 4.00
N ILE A 261 1.56 -1.07 4.08
CA ILE A 261 2.46 -1.41 5.16
C ILE A 261 3.87 -1.49 4.59
N PRO A 262 4.72 -0.46 4.76
CA PRO A 262 6.10 -0.53 4.30
C PRO A 262 6.88 -1.57 5.12
N GLU A 263 7.89 -2.19 4.51
CA GLU A 263 8.81 -3.09 5.21
C GLU A 263 9.52 -2.33 6.36
N GLY A 264 9.73 -3.00 7.49
CA GLY A 264 10.42 -2.42 8.64
C GLY A 264 9.73 -2.70 9.97
N GLY A 265 9.72 -1.68 10.84
CA GLY A 265 9.38 -1.79 12.26
C GLY A 265 8.08 -2.53 12.60
N ARG A 266 7.92 -2.89 13.88
CA ARG A 266 6.74 -3.64 14.36
C ARG A 266 5.45 -2.86 14.11
N MET A 267 4.39 -3.57 13.70
CA MET A 267 3.04 -3.02 13.59
C MET A 267 2.30 -3.13 14.93
N SER A 268 2.77 -2.44 15.97
CA SER A 268 2.03 -2.48 17.23
C SER A 268 0.68 -1.76 17.07
N PRO A 269 -0.38 -2.19 17.79
CA PRO A 269 -1.69 -1.54 17.72
C PRO A 269 -1.61 -0.02 17.91
N GLU A 270 -0.75 0.44 18.82
CA GLU A 270 -0.56 1.86 19.10
C GLU A 270 0.00 2.62 17.90
N THR A 271 1.00 2.05 17.21
CA THR A 271 1.60 2.68 16.03
C THR A 271 0.65 2.69 14.83
N CYS A 272 -0.16 1.65 14.65
CA CYS A 272 -1.19 1.63 13.60
C CYS A 272 -2.29 2.66 13.87
N ARG A 273 -2.80 2.72 15.12
CA ARG A 273 -3.81 3.70 15.54
C ARG A 273 -3.33 5.14 15.39
N ASP A 274 -2.10 5.44 15.80
CA ASP A 274 -1.49 6.75 15.59
C ASP A 274 -1.42 7.10 14.09
N SER A 275 -1.10 6.12 13.23
CA SER A 275 -1.05 6.33 11.79
C SER A 275 -2.42 6.69 11.20
N TYR A 276 -3.50 5.98 11.57
CA TYR A 276 -4.86 6.33 11.13
C TYR A 276 -5.30 7.73 11.61
N ALA A 277 -4.94 8.09 12.84
CA ALA A 277 -5.25 9.39 13.41
C ALA A 277 -4.48 10.52 12.69
N ARG A 278 -3.20 10.30 12.38
CA ARG A 278 -2.39 11.23 11.56
C ARG A 278 -2.98 11.37 10.16
N ALA A 279 -3.33 10.28 9.50
CA ALA A 279 -3.95 10.29 8.18
C ALA A 279 -5.27 11.08 8.15
N SER A 280 -6.12 10.90 9.16
CA SER A 280 -7.38 11.65 9.27
C SER A 280 -7.15 13.16 9.41
N ARG A 281 -6.15 13.58 10.21
CA ARG A 281 -5.78 14.99 10.37
C ARG A 281 -5.13 15.55 9.10
N PHE A 282 -4.18 14.81 8.54
CA PHE A 282 -3.47 15.16 7.32
C PHE A 282 -4.42 15.41 6.15
N ALA A 283 -5.35 14.48 5.91
CA ALA A 283 -6.36 14.63 4.87
C ALA A 283 -7.25 15.86 5.10
N ALA A 284 -7.71 16.09 6.35
CA ALA A 284 -8.55 17.23 6.66
C ALA A 284 -7.82 18.59 6.52
N GLU A 285 -6.52 18.63 6.78
CA GLU A 285 -5.72 19.85 6.73
C GLU A 285 -5.20 20.17 5.32
N TYR A 286 -4.69 19.17 4.60
CA TYR A 286 -3.98 19.37 3.33
C TYR A 286 -4.76 18.95 2.08
N TYR A 287 -5.84 18.17 2.25
CA TYR A 287 -6.70 17.69 1.16
C TYR A 287 -8.21 17.83 1.51
N PRO A 288 -8.68 19.00 2.01
CA PRO A 288 -10.08 19.19 2.41
C PRO A 288 -11.07 19.00 1.25
N GLU A 289 -10.60 19.12 0.00
CA GLU A 289 -11.38 18.90 -1.21
C GLU A 289 -11.63 17.42 -1.53
N GLN A 290 -10.95 16.49 -0.85
CA GLN A 290 -11.09 15.04 -1.02
C GLN A 290 -11.53 14.36 0.28
N PRO A 291 -12.79 14.56 0.72
CA PRO A 291 -13.31 13.87 1.88
C PRO A 291 -13.33 12.35 1.62
N PHE A 292 -12.94 11.59 2.63
CA PHE A 292 -12.92 10.12 2.57
C PHE A 292 -13.73 9.49 3.71
N GLY A 293 -14.38 8.35 3.43
CA GLY A 293 -15.27 7.67 4.37
C GLY A 293 -14.63 6.54 5.17
N ALA A 294 -13.56 5.93 4.66
CA ALA A 294 -12.95 4.74 5.25
C ALA A 294 -11.47 4.59 4.91
N PHE A 295 -10.79 3.79 5.73
CA PHE A 295 -9.53 3.16 5.39
C PHE A 295 -9.80 1.81 4.74
N VAL A 296 -9.13 1.53 3.63
CA VAL A 296 -9.21 0.23 2.96
C VAL A 296 -7.83 -0.40 2.88
N CYS A 297 -7.75 -1.71 2.88
CA CYS A 297 -6.48 -2.41 2.73
C CYS A 297 -6.74 -3.75 2.03
N GLU A 298 -5.92 -4.11 1.05
CA GLU A 298 -5.85 -5.47 0.55
C GLU A 298 -4.43 -6.00 0.79
N SER A 299 -4.32 -7.07 1.57
CA SER A 299 -3.01 -7.56 2.01
C SER A 299 -3.04 -9.01 2.42
N TRP A 300 -1.92 -9.70 2.22
CA TRP A 300 -1.63 -11.00 2.85
C TRP A 300 -1.78 -10.95 4.37
N LEU A 301 -1.48 -9.83 5.02
CA LEU A 301 -1.66 -9.64 6.46
C LEU A 301 -3.12 -9.77 6.91
N LEU A 302 -4.07 -9.58 6.00
CA LEU A 302 -5.51 -9.73 6.24
C LEU A 302 -6.01 -11.14 5.95
N ALA A 303 -5.13 -12.11 5.65
CA ALA A 303 -5.53 -13.51 5.47
C ALA A 303 -6.36 -14.00 6.67
N PRO A 304 -7.65 -14.34 6.50
CA PRO A 304 -8.55 -14.67 7.62
C PRO A 304 -8.06 -15.86 8.45
N GLN A 305 -7.26 -16.73 7.83
CA GLN A 305 -6.65 -17.90 8.46
C GLN A 305 -5.68 -17.51 9.59
N PHE A 306 -5.08 -16.31 9.57
CA PHE A 306 -4.16 -15.90 10.62
C PHE A 306 -4.79 -15.82 12.00
N GLN A 307 -6.09 -15.53 12.12
CA GLN A 307 -6.79 -15.55 13.41
C GLN A 307 -6.89 -16.96 14.01
N ALA A 308 -6.82 -18.01 13.20
CA ALA A 308 -6.77 -19.40 13.66
C ALA A 308 -5.33 -19.91 13.83
N LEU A 309 -4.38 -19.39 13.05
CA LEU A 309 -2.99 -19.87 13.01
C LEU A 309 -2.05 -19.18 13.99
N LEU A 310 -2.35 -17.93 14.37
CA LEU A 310 -1.48 -17.11 15.21
C LEU A 310 -2.13 -16.82 16.57
N PRO A 311 -1.33 -16.55 17.62
CA PRO A 311 -1.83 -16.09 18.91
C PRO A 311 -2.67 -14.81 18.78
N ALA A 312 -3.69 -14.67 19.63
CA ALA A 312 -4.60 -13.52 19.62
C ALA A 312 -3.90 -12.17 19.90
N ASP A 313 -2.73 -12.19 20.53
CA ASP A 313 -1.90 -11.01 20.81
C ASP A 313 -0.85 -10.73 19.73
N ALA A 314 -0.76 -11.55 18.68
CA ALA A 314 0.11 -11.28 17.55
C ALA A 314 -0.32 -9.99 16.84
N ASN A 315 0.65 -9.13 16.51
CA ASN A 315 0.39 -7.86 15.84
C ASN A 315 -0.41 -8.00 14.53
N ILE A 316 -0.19 -9.08 13.76
CA ILE A 316 -0.95 -9.37 12.54
C ILE A 316 -2.43 -9.58 12.86
N VAL A 317 -2.73 -10.37 13.90
CA VAL A 317 -4.10 -10.64 14.34
C VAL A 317 -4.77 -9.38 14.86
N ARG A 318 -4.06 -8.56 15.65
CA ARG A 318 -4.60 -7.29 16.16
C ARG A 318 -4.85 -6.29 15.03
N PHE A 319 -3.90 -6.12 14.11
CA PHE A 319 -4.10 -5.28 12.93
C PHE A 319 -5.30 -5.75 12.09
N GLN A 320 -5.47 -7.06 11.91
CA GLN A 320 -6.59 -7.61 11.17
C GLN A 320 -7.95 -7.30 11.84
N ARG A 321 -8.02 -7.30 13.17
CA ARG A 321 -9.24 -7.01 13.94
C ARG A 321 -9.71 -5.56 13.84
N ASP A 322 -8.83 -4.64 13.42
CA ASP A 322 -9.22 -3.27 13.10
C ASP A 322 -10.22 -3.23 11.92
N TYR A 323 -10.21 -4.25 11.05
CA TYR A 323 -10.95 -4.25 9.79
C TYR A 323 -12.15 -5.21 9.80
N HIS A 324 -13.18 -4.84 9.06
CA HIS A 324 -14.16 -5.79 8.52
C HIS A 324 -13.55 -6.46 7.29
N LEU A 325 -13.28 -7.76 7.36
CA LEU A 325 -12.62 -8.46 6.27
C LEU A 325 -13.58 -8.75 5.11
N ILE A 326 -13.07 -8.60 3.89
CA ILE A 326 -13.81 -8.72 2.64
C ILE A 326 -13.19 -9.84 1.80
N PRO A 327 -13.99 -10.79 1.30
CA PRO A 327 -13.49 -11.81 0.39
C PRO A 327 -13.14 -11.16 -0.95
N VAL A 328 -11.93 -11.43 -1.41
CA VAL A 328 -11.38 -10.96 -2.68
C VAL A 328 -10.87 -12.15 -3.48
N LEU A 329 -10.80 -12.01 -4.80
CA LEU A 329 -10.20 -13.02 -5.66
C LEU A 329 -8.67 -12.98 -5.51
N ALA A 330 -8.13 -13.88 -4.69
CA ALA A 330 -6.71 -13.89 -4.35
C ALA A 330 -6.11 -15.30 -4.35
N ASN A 331 -4.79 -15.38 -4.17
CA ASN A 331 -4.04 -16.61 -3.98
C ASN A 331 -3.00 -16.45 -2.85
N GLU A 332 -2.23 -17.52 -2.59
CA GLU A 332 -1.20 -17.60 -1.56
C GLU A 332 0.11 -16.87 -1.91
N GLY A 333 0.29 -16.43 -3.16
CA GLY A 333 1.57 -15.98 -3.70
C GLY A 333 2.21 -14.84 -2.91
N GLN A 334 1.44 -13.81 -2.54
CA GLN A 334 1.96 -12.69 -1.75
C GLN A 334 2.32 -13.13 -0.33
N THR A 335 1.56 -14.05 0.27
CA THR A 335 1.89 -14.61 1.59
C THR A 335 3.22 -15.36 1.52
N LEU A 336 3.40 -16.23 0.53
CA LEU A 336 4.63 -17.00 0.34
C LEU A 336 5.84 -16.08 0.18
N GLU A 337 5.75 -15.09 -0.70
CA GLU A 337 6.79 -14.10 -0.93
C GLU A 337 7.17 -13.35 0.35
N ARG A 338 6.18 -12.85 1.09
CA ARG A 338 6.43 -11.98 2.24
C ARG A 338 6.86 -12.74 3.49
N VAL A 339 6.51 -14.03 3.60
CA VAL A 339 6.88 -14.87 4.75
C VAL A 339 8.20 -15.61 4.51
N PHE A 340 8.46 -16.08 3.30
CA PHE A 340 9.61 -16.94 2.99
C PHE A 340 10.62 -16.33 2.00
N GLY A 341 10.28 -15.24 1.33
CA GLY A 341 11.17 -14.53 0.41
C GLY A 341 10.68 -14.54 -1.04
N PHE A 342 11.15 -13.58 -1.81
CA PHE A 342 10.77 -13.36 -3.21
C PHE A 342 10.92 -14.62 -4.06
N GLY A 343 9.92 -14.87 -4.91
CA GLY A 343 9.89 -16.04 -5.79
C GLY A 343 9.51 -17.36 -5.12
N THR A 344 9.27 -17.39 -3.80
CA THR A 344 8.78 -18.61 -3.15
C THR A 344 7.44 -19.05 -3.73
N LYS A 345 7.37 -20.33 -4.12
CA LYS A 345 6.16 -21.00 -4.63
C LYS A 345 5.78 -22.17 -3.74
N LEU A 346 4.52 -22.60 -3.84
CA LEU A 346 3.94 -23.62 -2.98
C LEU A 346 4.66 -24.97 -3.11
N ASP A 347 5.09 -25.33 -4.32
CA ASP A 347 5.86 -26.54 -4.64
C ASP A 347 7.27 -26.56 -4.04
N GLY A 348 7.89 -25.39 -3.86
CA GLY A 348 9.19 -25.22 -3.20
C GLY A 348 9.13 -25.29 -1.67
N LEU A 349 7.93 -25.22 -1.09
CA LEU A 349 7.75 -25.09 0.35
C LEU A 349 8.29 -26.27 1.17
N PRO A 350 8.15 -27.56 0.76
CA PRO A 350 8.67 -28.69 1.53
C PRO A 350 10.19 -28.66 1.81
N GLY A 351 10.97 -27.95 0.98
CA GLY A 351 12.42 -27.81 1.14
C GLY A 351 12.86 -26.68 2.08
N LEU A 352 11.93 -25.86 2.59
CA LEU A 352 12.24 -24.72 3.45
C LEU A 352 12.36 -25.12 4.92
N LEU A 353 13.24 -24.42 5.64
CA LEU A 353 13.37 -24.54 7.10
C LEU A 353 12.81 -23.27 7.77
N PRO A 354 11.65 -23.34 8.44
CA PRO A 354 11.05 -22.19 9.11
C PRO A 354 11.93 -21.63 10.26
N GLN A 355 12.33 -20.37 10.15
CA GLN A 355 13.21 -19.65 11.08
C GLN A 355 12.46 -18.77 12.08
N SER A 356 11.18 -18.48 11.83
CA SER A 356 10.32 -17.69 12.75
C SER A 356 9.03 -18.43 13.10
N SER A 357 8.33 -17.97 14.14
CA SER A 357 7.01 -18.51 14.52
C SER A 357 5.98 -18.34 13.41
N LEU A 358 6.00 -17.19 12.71
CA LEU A 358 5.13 -16.93 11.55
C LEU A 358 5.43 -17.91 10.41
N GLN A 359 6.70 -18.06 10.04
CA GLN A 359 7.11 -19.03 9.01
C GLN A 359 6.67 -20.44 9.37
N ARG A 360 6.78 -20.84 10.65
CA ARG A 360 6.39 -22.17 11.10
C ARG A 360 4.88 -22.37 11.03
N ALA A 361 4.09 -21.39 11.47
CA ALA A 361 2.63 -21.45 11.40
C ALA A 361 2.13 -21.57 9.95
N VAL A 362 2.67 -20.76 9.04
CA VAL A 362 2.32 -20.82 7.61
C VAL A 362 2.78 -22.13 6.98
N TYR A 363 4.00 -22.57 7.29
CA TYR A 363 4.55 -23.83 6.77
C TYR A 363 3.69 -25.03 7.19
N ASP A 364 3.38 -25.15 8.49
CA ASP A 364 2.60 -26.26 9.02
C ASP A 364 1.17 -26.29 8.45
N HIS A 365 0.56 -25.12 8.23
CA HIS A 365 -0.76 -25.00 7.62
C HIS A 365 -0.76 -25.48 6.16
N LEU A 366 0.16 -24.95 5.35
CA LEU A 366 0.21 -25.26 3.92
C LEU A 366 0.65 -26.71 3.65
N THR A 367 1.62 -27.24 4.42
CA THR A 367 2.07 -28.64 4.25
C THR A 367 1.02 -29.68 4.66
N ARG A 368 0.02 -29.30 5.47
CA ARG A 368 -1.14 -30.14 5.80
C ARG A 368 -2.28 -30.03 4.79
N GLY A 369 -2.08 -29.32 3.67
CA GLY A 369 -3.10 -29.07 2.65
C GLY A 369 -4.06 -27.93 3.00
N GLY A 370 -3.74 -27.14 4.02
CA GLY A 370 -4.46 -25.90 4.32
C GLY A 370 -4.26 -24.87 3.21
N GLN A 371 -5.20 -23.94 3.11
CA GLN A 371 -5.16 -22.85 2.15
C GLN A 371 -5.00 -21.50 2.85
N ILE A 372 -4.25 -20.58 2.27
CA ILE A 372 -4.12 -19.20 2.75
C ILE A 372 -4.22 -18.25 1.56
N HIS A 373 -4.85 -17.10 1.74
CA HIS A 373 -5.01 -16.11 0.67
C HIS A 373 -5.16 -14.73 1.27
N ASN A 374 -4.93 -13.70 0.45
CA ASN A 374 -5.18 -12.31 0.82
C ASN A 374 -6.67 -12.08 1.09
N SER A 375 -6.96 -11.01 1.83
CA SER A 375 -8.31 -10.48 2.01
C SER A 375 -8.28 -8.95 1.87
N GLY A 376 -9.41 -8.37 1.50
CA GLY A 376 -9.68 -6.95 1.65
C GLY A 376 -10.08 -6.63 3.09
N GLY A 377 -10.00 -5.37 3.47
CA GLY A 377 -10.39 -4.90 4.79
C GLY A 377 -10.96 -3.50 4.70
N ILE A 378 -12.02 -3.25 5.45
CA ILE A 378 -12.63 -1.93 5.59
C ILE A 378 -12.63 -1.53 7.06
N LEU A 379 -12.09 -0.35 7.36
CA LEU A 379 -12.17 0.32 8.65
C LEU A 379 -12.84 1.68 8.42
N LEU A 380 -14.07 1.86 8.89
CA LEU A 380 -14.77 3.14 8.72
C LEU A 380 -14.07 4.24 9.51
N LYS A 381 -14.00 5.44 8.94
CA LYS A 381 -13.45 6.61 9.64
C LYS A 381 -14.28 6.87 10.90
N GLY A 382 -13.61 6.99 12.04
CA GLY A 382 -14.24 7.21 13.35
C GLY A 382 -14.93 5.99 13.95
N GLU A 383 -14.76 4.78 13.37
CA GLU A 383 -15.11 3.54 14.06
C GLU A 383 -14.16 3.29 15.24
N ALA A 384 -14.71 2.79 16.35
CA ALA A 384 -13.89 2.39 17.49
C ALA A 384 -13.12 1.12 17.13
N ILE A 385 -11.80 1.16 17.30
CA ILE A 385 -10.93 0.01 17.09
C ILE A 385 -11.01 -0.89 18.31
N VAL A 386 -11.27 -2.19 18.09
CA VAL A 386 -11.42 -3.19 19.16
C VAL A 386 -10.04 -3.58 19.70
N ASP A 387 -9.85 -3.49 21.03
CA ASP A 387 -8.60 -3.88 21.71
C ASP A 387 -8.38 -5.40 21.82
#